data_AF-A0A4R5VJT5-F1
#
_entry.id   AF-A0A4R5VJT5-F1
#
_cell.length_a   1.000
_cell.length_b   1.000
_cell.length_c   1.000
_cell.angle_alpha   90.00
_cell.angle_beta   90.00
_cell.angle_gamma   90.00
#
_symmetry.space_group_name_H-M   'P 1'
#
loop_
_entity.id
_entity.type
_entity.pdbx_description
1 polymer ?
#
loop_
_entity_poly.entity_id
_entity_poly.type
_entity_poly.pdbx_seq_one_letter_code
_entity_poly.pdbx_strand_id
1 'polypeptide(L)'
;MIEEKGLGNKKINRVGISLSNKYDSKLRKLATACGMGHTTLAGLIIEKCLNNAQMVAELQKEYCIQSAYKVVVINNKGELNYVLSGREDL
;
A
#
# COMPACT_ATOMS: atom_id res chain seq x y z
N MET A 1 -11.19 -14.39 0.47
CA MET A 1 -9.78 -14.39 0.05
C MET A 1 -9.10 -15.46 0.92
N ILE A 2 -8.39 -16.44 0.35
CA ILE A 2 -7.71 -17.45 1.17
C ILE A 2 -6.38 -16.83 1.59
N GLU A 3 -6.42 -16.12 2.71
CA GLU A 3 -5.26 -15.56 3.37
C GLU A 3 -4.64 -16.68 4.24
N GLU A 4 -3.35 -16.94 4.04
CA GLU A 4 -2.46 -17.54 5.05
C GLU A 4 -2.29 -19.06 5.24
N LYS A 5 -3.08 -19.97 4.63
CA LYS A 5 -2.75 -21.42 4.80
C LYS A 5 -1.52 -21.84 3.98
N GLY A 6 -0.34 -21.80 4.61
CA GLY A 6 0.84 -22.60 4.24
C GLY A 6 1.91 -21.94 3.35
N LEU A 7 1.91 -20.62 3.19
CA LEU A 7 2.80 -19.94 2.24
C LEU A 7 4.07 -19.31 2.84
N GLY A 8 4.26 -19.35 4.16
CA GLY A 8 5.50 -18.91 4.83
C GLY A 8 5.93 -17.49 4.45
N ASN A 9 5.02 -16.51 4.58
CA ASN A 9 5.24 -15.10 4.24
C ASN A 9 5.67 -14.82 2.78
N LYS A 10 5.47 -15.78 1.86
CA LYS A 10 5.74 -15.54 0.44
C LYS A 10 4.77 -14.50 -0.12
N LYS A 11 5.33 -13.45 -0.74
CA LYS A 11 4.57 -12.48 -1.52
C LYS A 11 4.13 -13.10 -2.84
N ILE A 12 2.88 -13.55 -2.91
CA ILE A 12 2.33 -14.26 -4.08
C ILE A 12 1.56 -13.35 -5.05
N ASN A 13 1.03 -12.22 -4.58
CA ASN A 13 0.30 -11.27 -5.40
C ASN A 13 1.28 -10.37 -6.17
N ARG A 14 1.23 -10.43 -7.50
CA ARG A 14 2.10 -9.63 -8.38
C ARG A 14 1.34 -8.40 -8.88
N VAL A 15 1.93 -7.23 -8.68
CA VAL A 15 1.41 -5.96 -9.19
C VAL A 15 2.45 -5.35 -10.13
N GLY A 16 2.05 -5.04 -11.36
CA GLY A 16 2.89 -4.30 -12.30
C GLY A 16 2.84 -2.81 -11.98
N ILE A 17 4.01 -2.16 -11.88
CA ILE A 17 4.11 -0.73 -11.56
C ILE A 17 4.72 -0.01 -12.76
N SER A 18 4.07 1.07 -13.19
CA SER A 18 4.60 2.00 -14.20
C SER A 18 5.06 3.28 -13.52
N LEU A 19 6.33 3.65 -13.69
CA LEU A 19 6.94 4.85 -13.12
C LEU A 19 7.52 5.72 -14.24
N SER A 20 7.57 7.04 -14.02
CA SER A 20 8.39 7.89 -14.88
C SER A 20 9.88 7.65 -14.63
N ASN A 21 10.72 7.92 -15.63
CA ASN A 21 12.18 7.74 -15.54
C ASN A 21 12.79 8.42 -14.31
N LYS A 22 12.25 9.59 -13.92
CA LYS A 22 12.70 10.33 -12.73
C LYS A 22 12.48 9.54 -11.44
N TYR A 23 11.33 8.90 -11.28
CA TYR A 23 11.01 8.14 -10.06
C TYR A 23 11.64 6.76 -10.06
N ASP A 24 11.77 6.10 -11.21
CA ASP A 24 12.56 4.86 -11.33
C ASP A 24 14.01 5.08 -10.90
N SER A 25 14.65 6.16 -11.36
CA SER A 25 16.01 6.51 -10.95
C SER A 25 16.15 6.72 -9.44
N LYS A 26 15.18 7.40 -8.81
CA LYS A 26 15.15 7.59 -7.35
C LYS A 26 15.01 6.25 -6.61
N LEU A 27 14.08 5.41 -7.06
CA LEU A 27 13.84 4.09 -6.50
C LEU A 27 15.11 3.23 -6.57
N ARG A 28 15.77 3.20 -7.72
CA ARG A 28 17.02 2.44 -7.90
C ARG A 28 18.14 2.91 -6.98
N LYS A 29 18.35 4.22 -6.85
CA LYS A 29 19.37 4.77 -5.95
C LYS A 29 19.10 4.39 -4.49
N LEU A 30 17.85 4.52 -4.05
CA LEU A 30 17.47 4.14 -2.69
C LEU A 30 17.60 2.62 -2.49
N ALA A 31 17.20 1.82 -3.48
CA ALA A 31 17.33 0.36 -3.44
C ALA A 31 18.79 -0.07 -3.29
N THR A 32 19.70 0.53 -4.05
CA THR A 32 21.15 0.30 -3.91
C THR A 32 21.64 0.69 -2.52
N ALA A 33 21.23 1.85 -2.00
CA ALA A 33 21.63 2.29 -0.66
C ALA A 33 21.12 1.36 0.46
N CYS A 34 19.96 0.73 0.26
CA CYS A 34 19.39 -0.24 1.19
C CYS A 34 19.82 -1.70 0.93
N GLY A 35 20.64 -1.97 -0.08
CA GLY A 35 21.06 -3.34 -0.43
C GLY A 35 19.91 -4.23 -0.93
N MET A 36 18.88 -3.66 -1.53
CA MET A 36 17.67 -4.37 -1.97
C MET A 36 17.49 -4.29 -3.49
N GLY A 37 16.78 -5.27 -4.05
CA GLY A 37 16.24 -5.14 -5.41
C GLY A 37 15.22 -4.00 -5.49
N HIS A 38 15.26 -3.20 -6.56
CA HIS A 38 14.35 -2.07 -6.75
C HIS A 38 12.86 -2.46 -6.72
N THR A 39 12.51 -3.63 -7.26
CA THR A 39 11.14 -4.19 -7.19
C THR A 39 10.74 -4.57 -5.77
N THR A 40 11.64 -5.18 -5.00
CA THR A 40 11.42 -5.51 -3.59
C THR A 40 11.19 -4.26 -2.75
N LEU A 41 12.01 -3.23 -2.97
CA LEU A 41 11.85 -1.94 -2.29
C LEU A 41 10.54 -1.26 -2.67
N ALA A 42 10.15 -1.29 -3.95
CA ALA A 42 8.87 -0.74 -4.39
C ALA A 42 7.68 -1.39 -3.66
N GLY A 43 7.66 -2.73 -3.56
CA GLY A 43 6.64 -3.45 -2.81
C GLY A 43 6.61 -3.05 -1.34
N LEU A 44 7.78 -2.90 -0.70
CA LEU A 44 7.89 -2.48 0.70
C LEU A 44 7.43 -1.02 0.92
N ILE A 45 7.72 -0.12 -0.02
CA ILE A 45 7.21 1.26 0.02
C ILE A 45 5.69 1.27 -0.06
N ILE A 46 5.09 0.47 -0.95
CA ILE A 46 3.63 0.34 -1.07
C ILE A 46 3.03 -0.17 0.23
N GLU A 47 3.56 -1.25 0.80
CA GLU A 47 3.09 -1.80 2.09
C GLU A 47 3.19 -0.77 3.22
N LYS A 48 4.30 -0.03 3.31
CA LYS A 48 4.47 1.05 4.31
C LYS A 48 3.50 2.22 4.10
N CYS A 49 3.22 2.56 2.84
CA CYS A 49 2.29 3.62 2.46
C CYS A 49 0.86 3.24 2.86
N LEU A 50 0.45 2.00 2.58
CA LEU A 50 -0.87 1.47 2.96
C LEU A 50 -1.01 1.31 4.48
N ASN A 51 0.07 1.00 5.19
CA ASN A 51 0.07 0.98 6.65
C ASN A 51 0.33 2.36 7.30
N ASN A 52 0.02 3.47 6.60
CA ASN A 52 0.14 4.83 7.12
C ASN A 52 -1.16 5.62 6.90
N ALA A 53 -1.91 5.86 7.98
CA ALA A 53 -3.23 6.51 7.90
C ALA A 53 -3.17 7.93 7.33
N GLN A 54 -2.12 8.69 7.60
CA GLN A 54 -1.94 10.05 7.08
C GLN A 54 -1.79 10.02 5.55
N MET A 55 -0.92 9.13 5.05
CA MET A 55 -0.67 8.99 3.63
C MET A 55 -1.93 8.53 2.88
N VAL A 56 -2.70 7.61 3.47
CA VAL A 56 -3.99 7.16 2.93
C VAL A 56 -4.99 8.31 2.88
N ALA A 57 -5.09 9.10 3.94
CA ALA A 57 -5.99 10.26 3.98
C ALA A 57 -5.63 11.30 2.91
N GLU A 58 -4.34 11.57 2.71
CA GLU A 58 -3.85 12.49 1.67
C GLU A 58 -4.19 11.98 0.26
N LEU A 59 -3.92 10.71 -0.04
CA LEU A 59 -4.27 10.11 -1.33
C LEU A 59 -5.78 10.14 -1.58
N GLN A 60 -6.60 9.86 -0.57
CA GLN A 60 -8.05 9.96 -0.71
C GLN A 60 -8.53 11.40 -0.91
N LYS A 61 -7.87 12.38 -0.28
CA LYS A 61 -8.22 13.79 -0.47
C LYS A 61 -7.92 14.24 -1.91
N GLU A 62 -6.84 13.76 -2.50
CA GLU A 62 -6.42 14.15 -3.85
C GLU A 62 -7.16 13.39 -4.96
N TYR A 63 -7.40 12.09 -4.78
CA TYR A 63 -7.85 11.21 -5.87
C TYR A 63 -9.25 10.60 -5.67
N CYS A 64 -9.87 10.71 -4.49
CA CYS A 64 -11.20 10.11 -4.28
C CYS A 64 -12.31 10.98 -4.88
N ILE A 65 -12.84 10.55 -6.02
CA ILE A 65 -13.90 11.27 -6.76
C ILE A 65 -15.25 11.21 -6.02
N GLN A 66 -15.59 10.07 -5.41
CA GLN A 66 -16.89 9.84 -4.77
C GLN A 66 -16.72 9.60 -3.27
N SER A 67 -17.41 10.38 -2.45
CA SER A 67 -17.27 10.29 -0.99
C SER A 67 -17.72 8.94 -0.40
N ALA A 68 -18.65 8.24 -1.07
CA ALA A 68 -19.16 6.95 -0.61
C ALA A 68 -18.11 5.82 -0.62
N TYR A 69 -17.08 5.93 -1.47
CA TYR A 69 -16.00 4.94 -1.57
C TYR A 69 -14.79 5.27 -0.69
N LYS A 70 -14.88 6.32 0.14
CA LYS A 70 -13.80 6.62 1.08
C LYS A 70 -13.64 5.46 2.06
N VAL A 71 -12.41 5.08 2.29
CA VAL A 71 -12.00 4.13 3.32
C VAL A 71 -11.75 4.87 4.62
N VAL A 72 -12.39 4.37 5.68
CA VAL A 72 -12.09 4.65 7.07
C VAL A 72 -10.99 3.68 7.50
N VAL A 73 -9.92 4.23 8.04
CA VAL A 73 -8.76 3.44 8.47
C VAL A 73 -8.87 3.19 9.97
N ILE A 74 -8.96 1.92 10.36
CA ILE A 74 -9.05 1.48 11.75
C ILE A 74 -7.74 0.80 12.15
N ASN A 75 -7.09 1.30 13.18
CA ASN A 75 -5.88 0.68 13.71
C ASN A 75 -6.26 -0.48 14.65
N ASN A 76 -5.88 -1.70 14.26
CA ASN A 76 -6.03 -2.88 15.10
C ASN A 76 -4.63 -3.42 15.44
N LYS A 77 -4.15 -3.10 16.65
CA LYS A 77 -2.87 -3.60 17.19
C LYS A 77 -1.64 -3.38 16.28
N GLY A 78 -1.61 -2.27 15.54
CA GLY A 78 -0.48 -1.90 14.67
C GLY A 78 -0.67 -2.22 13.19
N GLU A 79 -1.77 -2.87 12.83
CA GLU A 79 -2.19 -3.11 11.45
C GLU A 79 -3.41 -2.25 11.10
N LEU A 80 -3.30 -1.51 10.00
CA LEU A 80 -4.39 -0.65 9.52
C LEU A 80 -5.37 -1.47 8.68
N ASN A 81 -6.60 -1.57 9.16
CA ASN A 81 -7.72 -2.18 8.47
C ASN A 81 -8.59 -1.12 7.80
N TYR A 82 -9.11 -1.45 6.62
CA TYR A 82 -9.83 -0.51 5.76
C TYR A 82 -11.32 -0.89 5.75
N VAL A 83 -12.19 0.05 6.13
CA VAL A 83 -13.65 -0.10 6.11
C VAL A 83 -14.26 0.95 5.19
N LEU A 84 -15.25 0.59 4.38
CA LEU A 84 -15.91 1.55 3.49
C LEU A 84 -16.85 2.46 4.29
N SER A 85 -16.71 3.77 4.11
CA SER A 85 -17.49 4.80 4.83
C SER A 85 -19.00 4.76 4.53
N GLY A 86 -19.44 4.04 3.49
CA GLY A 86 -20.85 3.92 3.09
C GLY A 86 -21.55 2.63 3.54
N ARG A 87 -20.89 1.78 4.33
CA ARG A 87 -21.53 0.61 4.96
C ARG A 87 -21.83 0.91 6.42
N GLU A 88 -22.98 1.52 6.66
CA GLU A 88 -23.60 1.63 7.98
C GLU A 88 -24.29 0.32 8.42
N ASP A 89 -24.07 -0.80 7.72
CA ASP A 89 -24.75 -2.08 7.87
C ASP A 89 -23.86 -3.26 8.32
N LEU A 90 -22.78 -3.01 9.07
CA LEU A 90 -21.99 -4.07 9.74
C LEU A 90 -21.75 -3.76 11.23
#